data_AF-A0A3D1F3A3-F1
#
_entry.id   AF-A0A3D1F3A3-F1
#
_cell.length_a   1.000
_cell.length_b   1.000
_cell.length_c   1.000
_cell.angle_alpha   90.00
_cell.angle_beta   90.00
_cell.angle_gamma   90.00
#
_symmetry.space_group_name_H-M   'P 1'
#
loop_
_entity.id
_entity.type
_entity.pdbx_description
1 polymer ?
#
loop_
_entity_poly.entity_id
_entity_poly.type
_entity_poly.pdbx_seq_one_letter_code
_entity_poly.pdbx_strand_id
1 'polypeptide(L)'
;MSLLVDDQLQYHPIGLESITESSVGYFDSNWSYQQRSRREVLQLRHIESREVQDIKPTRRLAILVLTDGQQLIGRIKEPGESDEAVDASVINWYSPILGNLAVSLDRIHLMQLAVAQFADQATDDRVQLSNGDMLNGFLLGVTASEIELELGQSQTVTRLPLEQVTAIRLANPLVLPAKPRHRLYLVNGTVLLCDDVLLGRESVTLMDTDWKKITRLPMREIARIDLASKHQQIISLGRQPYTLLGGAQAFGVDFPPSISDQAITMQAPTTLQFTLPKGVTRFAADALINWTQHDPPRARKWTDFTLYLRVDDKPVAELSFNAKSPQHRINLPITPGSKQLSIQITPGLNGPVMDRLRLSEPVLLISD
;
A
#
# COMPACT_ATOMS: atom_id res chain seq x y z
N MET A 1 -8.86 -13.84 14.35
CA MET A 1 -9.98 -12.97 14.78
C MET A 1 -9.86 -11.69 13.97
N SER A 2 -10.96 -11.21 13.39
CA SER A 2 -10.93 -10.00 12.57
C SER A 2 -10.91 -8.75 13.46
N LEU A 3 -10.49 -7.62 12.90
CA LEU A 3 -10.52 -6.33 13.56
C LEU A 3 -11.42 -5.37 12.78
N LEU A 4 -12.38 -4.76 13.46
CA LEU A 4 -13.18 -3.66 12.94
C LEU A 4 -12.54 -2.34 13.34
N VAL A 5 -12.28 -1.47 12.38
CA VAL A 5 -11.78 -0.12 12.60
C VAL A 5 -12.92 0.87 12.40
N ASP A 6 -13.22 1.64 13.44
CA ASP A 6 -14.30 2.61 13.41
C ASP A 6 -13.88 3.99 12.91
N ASP A 7 -14.83 4.91 12.88
CA ASP A 7 -14.67 6.30 12.45
C ASP A 7 -13.75 7.14 13.37
N GLN A 8 -13.31 6.59 14.50
CA GLN A 8 -12.31 7.16 15.40
C GLN A 8 -10.97 6.42 15.33
N LEU A 9 -10.80 5.51 14.35
CA LEU A 9 -9.64 4.62 14.19
C LEU A 9 -9.40 3.71 15.43
N GLN A 10 -10.42 3.47 16.24
CA GLN A 10 -10.36 2.46 17.30
C GLN A 10 -10.59 1.08 16.71
N TYR A 11 -9.90 0.07 17.25
CA TYR A 11 -10.02 -1.29 16.71
C TYR A 11 -10.77 -2.15 17.72
N HIS A 12 -11.73 -2.87 17.20
CA HIS A 12 -12.59 -3.76 17.95
C HIS A 12 -12.34 -5.19 17.45
N PRO A 13 -11.85 -6.10 18.29
CA PRO A 13 -11.75 -7.51 17.91
C PRO A 13 -13.15 -8.08 17.74
N ILE A 14 -13.42 -8.68 16.58
CA ILE A 14 -14.75 -9.16 16.20
C ILE A 14 -14.71 -10.52 15.49
N GLY A 15 -15.83 -11.24 15.57
CA GLY A 15 -16.20 -12.32 14.65
C GLY A 15 -17.05 -11.75 13.52
N LEU A 16 -16.46 -11.48 12.37
CA LEU A 16 -17.17 -10.90 11.22
C LEU A 16 -18.19 -11.89 10.64
N GLU A 17 -19.46 -11.48 10.54
CA GLU A 17 -20.56 -12.34 10.07
C GLU A 17 -21.11 -11.89 8.71
N SER A 18 -21.33 -10.59 8.51
CA SER A 18 -21.88 -10.08 7.26
C SER A 18 -21.47 -8.64 6.96
N ILE A 19 -21.47 -8.31 5.67
CA ILE A 19 -21.36 -6.95 5.14
C ILE A 19 -22.48 -6.80 4.11
N THR A 20 -23.32 -5.80 4.32
CA THR A 20 -24.41 -5.43 3.41
C THR A 20 -24.17 -4.01 2.88
N GLU A 21 -25.05 -3.55 1.99
CA GLU A 21 -25.01 -2.17 1.47
C GLU A 21 -25.04 -1.11 2.59
N SER A 22 -25.73 -1.38 3.71
CA SER A 22 -25.99 -0.39 4.76
C SER A 22 -25.28 -0.67 6.09
N SER A 23 -24.80 -1.89 6.33
CA SER A 23 -24.32 -2.28 7.66
C SER A 23 -23.25 -3.38 7.65
N VAL A 24 -22.52 -3.46 8.75
CA VAL A 24 -21.61 -4.56 9.08
C VAL A 24 -22.16 -5.30 10.29
N GLY A 25 -22.45 -6.60 10.14
CA GLY A 25 -22.87 -7.49 11.21
C GLY A 25 -21.70 -8.30 11.75
N TYR A 26 -21.54 -8.37 13.08
CA TYR A 26 -20.41 -9.04 13.72
C TYR A 26 -20.74 -9.51 15.14
N PHE A 27 -19.95 -10.45 15.66
CA PHE A 27 -19.93 -10.83 17.06
C PHE A 27 -18.83 -10.08 17.81
N ASP A 28 -19.16 -9.49 18.95
CA ASP A 28 -18.18 -8.83 19.82
C ASP A 28 -17.35 -9.83 20.65
N SER A 29 -16.50 -9.34 21.55
CA SER A 29 -15.69 -10.19 22.44
C SER A 29 -16.50 -11.05 23.41
N ASN A 30 -17.77 -10.70 23.64
CA ASN A 30 -18.71 -11.46 24.48
C ASN A 30 -19.59 -12.41 23.65
N TRP A 31 -19.28 -12.58 22.35
CA TRP A 31 -20.08 -13.36 21.40
C TRP A 31 -21.52 -12.88 21.24
N SER A 32 -21.77 -11.60 21.51
CA SER A 32 -23.07 -10.97 21.24
C SER A 32 -23.08 -10.45 19.80
N TYR A 33 -24.16 -10.76 19.06
CA TYR A 33 -24.34 -10.22 17.72
C TYR A 33 -24.64 -8.72 17.80
N GLN A 34 -23.85 -7.96 17.06
CA GLN A 34 -23.94 -6.51 16.91
C GLN A 34 -24.08 -6.18 15.43
N GLN A 35 -24.73 -5.06 15.15
CA GLN A 35 -24.83 -4.50 13.81
C GLN A 35 -24.51 -3.02 13.88
N ARG A 36 -23.59 -2.58 13.03
CA ARG A 36 -23.15 -1.17 12.95
C ARG A 36 -23.40 -0.62 11.56
N SER A 37 -23.69 0.68 11.46
CA SER A 37 -23.83 1.32 10.15
C SER A 37 -22.52 1.22 9.38
N ARG A 38 -22.59 0.97 8.06
CA ARG A 38 -21.40 0.94 7.20
C ARG A 38 -20.65 2.27 7.22
N ARG A 39 -21.33 3.38 7.55
CA ARG A 39 -20.72 4.72 7.65
C ARG A 39 -19.83 4.89 8.88
N GLU A 40 -20.02 4.07 9.90
CA GLU A 40 -19.27 4.11 11.16
C GLU A 40 -18.12 3.08 11.18
N VAL A 41 -17.96 2.33 10.09
CA VAL A 41 -16.91 1.33 9.91
C VAL A 41 -16.05 1.77 8.75
N LEU A 42 -14.81 2.14 9.04
CA LEU A 42 -13.87 2.56 8.00
C LEU A 42 -13.15 1.37 7.37
N GLN A 43 -12.89 0.33 8.15
CA GLN A 43 -12.06 -0.77 7.68
C GLN A 43 -12.29 -2.06 8.46
N LEU A 44 -12.05 -3.18 7.79
CA LEU A 44 -11.99 -4.52 8.35
C LEU A 44 -10.59 -5.08 8.07
N ARG A 45 -9.88 -5.53 9.11
CA ARG A 45 -8.52 -6.08 9.01
C ARG A 45 -8.45 -7.49 9.56
N HIS A 46 -7.35 -8.17 9.24
CA HIS A 46 -7.01 -9.50 9.75
C HIS A 46 -8.19 -10.47 9.56
N ILE A 47 -8.83 -10.37 8.39
CA ILE A 47 -9.90 -11.30 8.02
C ILE A 47 -9.24 -12.68 7.95
N GLU A 48 -9.73 -13.61 8.77
CA GLU A 48 -9.10 -14.91 9.00
C GLU A 48 -7.62 -14.86 9.48
N SER A 49 -7.24 -13.79 10.20
CA SER A 49 -5.88 -13.55 10.69
C SER A 49 -4.81 -13.47 9.59
N ARG A 50 -5.20 -13.04 8.38
CA ARG A 50 -4.28 -12.86 7.25
C ARG A 50 -3.72 -11.44 7.20
N GLU A 51 -2.46 -11.35 6.81
CA GLU A 51 -1.77 -10.09 6.52
C GLU A 51 -1.50 -9.98 5.02
N VAL A 52 -1.41 -8.75 4.52
CA VAL A 52 -0.96 -8.51 3.15
C VAL A 52 0.53 -8.81 3.07
N GLN A 53 0.93 -9.66 2.14
CA GLN A 53 2.36 -9.91 1.92
C GLN A 53 3.00 -8.71 1.24
N ASP A 54 4.18 -8.31 1.74
CA ASP A 54 5.03 -7.35 1.05
C ASP A 54 5.69 -8.06 -0.14
N ILE A 55 5.16 -7.81 -1.33
CA ILE A 55 5.64 -8.42 -2.56
C ILE A 55 6.75 -7.58 -3.15
N LYS A 56 7.95 -8.17 -3.22
CA LYS A 56 9.04 -7.62 -4.03
C LYS A 56 8.87 -8.11 -5.47
N PRO A 57 8.77 -7.22 -6.46
CA PRO A 57 8.63 -7.62 -7.85
C PRO A 57 9.85 -8.45 -8.29
N THR A 58 9.58 -9.51 -9.03
CA THR A 58 10.57 -10.37 -9.68
C THR A 58 10.15 -10.62 -11.12
N ARG A 59 11.06 -11.13 -11.95
CA ARG A 59 10.74 -11.48 -13.35
C ARG A 59 9.53 -12.43 -13.50
N ARG A 60 9.20 -13.23 -12.47
CA ARG A 60 8.06 -14.15 -12.49
C ARG A 60 6.79 -13.56 -11.85
N LEU A 61 6.94 -12.49 -11.09
CA LEU A 61 5.86 -11.88 -10.31
C LEU A 61 6.04 -10.36 -10.36
N ALA A 62 5.34 -9.74 -11.30
CA ALA A 62 5.33 -8.31 -11.54
C ALA A 62 4.15 -7.64 -10.83
N ILE A 63 4.25 -6.32 -10.70
CA ILE A 63 3.22 -5.45 -10.14
C ILE A 63 2.71 -4.54 -11.24
N LEU A 64 1.39 -4.50 -11.43
CA LEU A 64 0.73 -3.59 -12.36
C LEU A 64 -0.14 -2.62 -11.57
N VAL A 65 0.21 -1.33 -11.56
CA VAL A 65 -0.57 -0.27 -10.92
C VAL A 65 -1.38 0.45 -11.99
N LEU A 66 -2.69 0.51 -11.79
CA LEU A 66 -3.62 1.16 -12.70
C LEU A 66 -3.78 2.65 -12.37
N THR A 67 -4.30 3.40 -13.33
CA THR A 67 -4.55 4.86 -13.21
C THR A 67 -5.53 5.20 -12.09
N ASP A 68 -6.45 4.29 -11.76
CA ASP A 68 -7.39 4.43 -10.64
C ASP A 68 -6.78 4.06 -9.26
N GLY A 69 -5.53 3.61 -9.23
CA GLY A 69 -4.82 3.19 -8.03
C GLY A 69 -5.05 1.74 -7.62
N GLN A 70 -5.73 0.93 -8.44
CA GLN A 70 -5.70 -0.53 -8.30
C GLN A 70 -4.29 -1.07 -8.51
N GLN A 71 -3.99 -2.20 -7.88
CA GLN A 71 -2.71 -2.89 -7.99
C GLN A 71 -2.96 -4.36 -8.27
N LEU A 72 -2.44 -4.88 -9.37
CA LEU A 72 -2.59 -6.27 -9.77
C LEU A 72 -1.24 -6.97 -9.67
N ILE A 73 -1.20 -8.05 -8.88
CA ILE A 73 -0.01 -8.90 -8.75
C ILE A 73 -0.16 -10.10 -9.67
N GLY A 74 0.86 -10.36 -10.47
CA GLY A 74 0.78 -11.38 -11.52
C GLY A 74 1.94 -11.32 -12.50
N ARG A 75 1.66 -11.67 -13.76
CA ARG A 75 2.64 -11.64 -14.85
C ARG A 75 1.93 -11.45 -16.18
N ILE A 76 2.67 -11.04 -17.20
CA ILE A 76 2.16 -11.06 -18.57
C ILE A 76 1.98 -12.53 -18.98
N LYS A 77 0.81 -12.86 -19.53
CA LYS A 77 0.46 -14.18 -20.02
C LYS A 77 1.19 -14.42 -21.35
N GLU A 78 1.88 -15.54 -21.47
CA GLU A 78 2.42 -15.98 -22.75
C GLU A 78 1.25 -16.30 -23.71
N PRO A 79 1.32 -15.86 -24.97
CA PRO A 79 0.28 -16.17 -25.95
C PRO A 79 0.19 -17.70 -26.12
N GLY A 80 -1.02 -18.25 -25.95
CA GLY A 80 -1.28 -19.66 -26.27
C GLY A 80 -1.47 -19.85 -27.78
N GLU A 81 -1.32 -21.09 -28.27
CA GLU A 81 -1.56 -21.44 -29.69
C GLU A 81 -2.98 -21.10 -30.19
N SER A 82 -3.92 -20.85 -29.30
CA SER A 82 -5.32 -20.50 -29.59
C SER A 82 -5.70 -19.05 -29.26
N ASP A 83 -4.77 -18.21 -28.79
CA ASP A 83 -5.08 -16.81 -28.49
C ASP A 83 -5.11 -16.03 -29.82
N GLU A 84 -6.29 -15.54 -30.21
CA GLU A 84 -6.42 -14.61 -31.35
C GLU A 84 -5.50 -13.41 -31.15
N ALA A 85 -4.98 -12.84 -32.25
CA ALA A 85 -4.10 -11.67 -32.20
C ALA A 85 -4.81 -10.53 -31.46
N VAL A 86 -4.41 -10.31 -30.20
CA VAL A 86 -4.92 -9.23 -29.37
C VAL A 86 -4.23 -7.94 -29.80
N ASP A 87 -4.99 -6.84 -29.79
CA ASP A 87 -4.49 -5.49 -29.96
C ASP A 87 -3.24 -5.27 -29.07
N ALA A 88 -2.15 -4.75 -29.64
CA ALA A 88 -0.90 -4.51 -28.95
C ALA A 88 -1.04 -3.54 -27.76
N SER A 89 -2.08 -2.70 -27.77
CA SER A 89 -2.43 -1.80 -26.68
C SER A 89 -3.09 -2.49 -25.47
N VAL A 90 -3.30 -3.82 -25.52
CA VAL A 90 -3.90 -4.60 -24.45
C VAL A 90 -2.94 -5.67 -23.93
N ILE A 91 -2.66 -5.60 -22.64
CA ILE A 91 -1.84 -6.58 -21.93
C ILE A 91 -2.73 -7.71 -21.42
N ASN A 92 -2.44 -8.94 -21.86
CA ASN A 92 -2.98 -10.14 -21.26
C ASN A 92 -2.24 -10.42 -19.95
N TRP A 93 -2.86 -10.10 -18.82
CA TRP A 93 -2.29 -10.27 -17.49
C TRP A 93 -2.84 -11.52 -16.80
N TYR A 94 -1.96 -12.36 -16.28
CA TYR A 94 -2.34 -13.49 -15.43
C TYR A 94 -2.12 -13.13 -13.95
N SER A 95 -3.21 -13.11 -13.19
CA SER A 95 -3.19 -13.03 -11.73
C SER A 95 -3.45 -14.41 -11.11
N PRO A 96 -2.66 -14.85 -10.10
CA PRO A 96 -2.90 -16.13 -9.42
C PRO A 96 -4.29 -16.24 -8.78
N ILE A 97 -4.88 -15.12 -8.34
CA ILE A 97 -6.19 -15.11 -7.66
C ILE A 97 -7.32 -14.77 -8.64
N LEU A 98 -7.09 -13.83 -9.56
CA LEU A 98 -8.15 -13.30 -10.45
C LEU A 98 -8.22 -14.03 -11.80
N GLY A 99 -7.22 -14.84 -12.13
CA GLY A 99 -7.10 -15.50 -13.44
C GLY A 99 -6.60 -14.54 -14.52
N ASN A 100 -7.05 -14.76 -15.75
CA ASN A 100 -6.68 -13.94 -16.90
C ASN A 100 -7.48 -12.63 -16.93
N LEU A 101 -6.77 -11.53 -17.16
CA LEU A 101 -7.29 -10.17 -17.27
C LEU A 101 -6.74 -9.54 -18.55
N ALA A 102 -7.57 -8.77 -19.25
CA ALA A 102 -7.14 -7.95 -20.38
C ALA A 102 -7.06 -6.49 -19.91
N VAL A 103 -5.85 -5.92 -19.87
CA VAL A 103 -5.62 -4.57 -19.32
C VAL A 103 -5.08 -3.66 -20.41
N SER A 104 -5.86 -2.64 -20.80
CA SER A 104 -5.42 -1.61 -21.74
C SER A 104 -4.26 -0.79 -21.18
N LEU A 105 -3.30 -0.41 -22.03
CA LEU A 105 -2.19 0.49 -21.70
C LEU A 105 -2.68 1.82 -21.13
N ASP A 106 -3.79 2.37 -21.62
CA ASP A 106 -4.38 3.64 -21.14
C ASP A 106 -4.82 3.58 -19.67
N ARG A 107 -5.04 2.37 -19.14
CA ARG A 107 -5.40 2.15 -17.72
C ARG A 107 -4.18 1.89 -16.85
N ILE A 108 -3.00 1.72 -17.42
CA ILE A 108 -1.79 1.41 -16.65
C ILE A 108 -1.08 2.73 -16.31
N HIS A 109 -0.70 2.88 -15.06
CA HIS A 109 0.17 3.97 -14.61
C HIS A 109 1.63 3.49 -14.50
N LEU A 110 1.82 2.28 -13.97
CA LEU A 110 3.13 1.72 -13.69
C LEU A 110 3.10 0.19 -13.81
N MET A 111 4.10 -0.39 -14.46
CA MET A 111 4.41 -1.81 -14.42
C MET A 111 5.82 -2.00 -13.85
N GLN A 112 5.95 -2.78 -12.77
CA GLN A 112 7.23 -3.13 -12.17
C GLN A 112 7.51 -4.62 -12.37
N LEU A 113 8.55 -4.93 -13.12
CA LEU A 113 9.04 -6.29 -13.37
C LEU A 113 10.18 -6.67 -12.39
N ALA A 114 10.83 -5.65 -11.83
CA ALA A 114 11.82 -5.75 -10.76
C ALA A 114 11.81 -4.47 -9.91
N VAL A 115 12.62 -4.43 -8.86
CA VAL A 115 12.72 -3.26 -7.98
C VAL A 115 13.29 -2.09 -8.77
N ALA A 116 12.47 -1.05 -8.93
CA ALA A 116 12.76 0.15 -9.71
C ALA A 116 12.30 1.39 -8.95
N GLN A 117 12.99 2.50 -9.16
CA GLN A 117 12.63 3.80 -8.58
C GLN A 117 12.53 4.84 -9.70
N PHE A 118 11.36 5.49 -9.79
CA PHE A 118 11.18 6.68 -10.61
C PHE A 118 11.19 7.89 -9.67
N ALA A 119 12.15 8.79 -9.86
CA ALA A 119 12.29 9.97 -9.00
C ALA A 119 11.16 11.01 -9.21
N ASP A 120 10.61 11.10 -10.42
CA ASP A 120 9.77 12.23 -10.82
C ASP A 120 8.44 11.82 -11.49
N GLN A 121 7.45 12.71 -11.45
CA GLN A 121 6.29 12.64 -12.35
C GLN A 121 6.77 12.82 -13.80
N ALA A 122 6.39 11.89 -14.67
CA ALA A 122 6.81 11.89 -16.06
C ALA A 122 5.68 12.47 -16.94
N THR A 123 6.06 13.31 -17.89
CA THR A 123 5.18 13.82 -18.96
C THR A 123 5.10 12.87 -20.15
N ASP A 124 6.09 11.99 -20.29
CA ASP A 124 6.21 10.99 -21.36
C ASP A 124 6.33 9.59 -20.75
N ASP A 125 6.09 8.54 -21.55
CA ASP A 125 6.31 7.18 -21.09
C ASP A 125 7.80 6.94 -20.89
N ARG A 126 8.13 6.22 -19.81
CA ARG A 126 9.50 5.91 -19.41
C ARG A 126 9.68 4.43 -19.21
N VAL A 127 10.74 3.89 -19.78
CA VAL A 127 11.17 2.51 -19.61
C VAL A 127 12.53 2.51 -18.91
N GLN A 128 12.60 1.88 -17.74
CA GLN A 128 13.86 1.63 -17.04
C GLN A 128 14.40 0.26 -17.44
N LEU A 129 15.62 0.22 -17.96
CA LEU A 129 16.30 -1.00 -18.33
C LEU A 129 17.01 -1.66 -17.13
N SER A 130 17.43 -2.92 -17.26
CA SER A 130 18.09 -3.69 -16.20
C SER A 130 19.50 -3.20 -15.86
N ASN A 131 20.11 -2.42 -16.75
CA ASN A 131 21.39 -1.74 -16.48
C ASN A 131 21.21 -0.37 -15.78
N GLY A 132 19.96 0.06 -15.55
CA GLY A 132 19.63 1.35 -14.94
C GLY A 132 19.36 2.48 -15.93
N ASP A 133 19.59 2.25 -17.24
CA ASP A 133 19.32 3.27 -18.27
C ASP A 133 17.83 3.57 -18.35
N MET A 134 17.53 4.81 -18.72
CA MET A 134 16.17 5.33 -18.87
C MET A 134 15.90 5.69 -20.33
N LEU A 135 14.90 5.08 -20.93
CA LEU A 135 14.40 5.43 -22.25
C LEU A 135 13.08 6.21 -22.10
N ASN A 136 12.94 7.29 -22.87
CA ASN A 136 11.71 8.08 -22.96
C ASN A 136 11.12 7.92 -24.36
N GLY A 137 9.82 7.67 -24.46
CA GLY A 137 9.13 7.44 -25.72
C GLY A 137 7.62 7.29 -25.54
N PHE A 138 6.95 6.76 -26.57
CA PHE A 138 5.55 6.36 -26.49
C PHE A 138 5.45 4.84 -26.58
N LEU A 139 4.85 4.21 -25.58
CA LEU A 139 4.74 2.75 -25.52
C LEU A 139 3.56 2.28 -26.37
N LEU A 140 3.85 1.55 -27.45
CA LEU A 140 2.85 1.04 -28.38
C LEU A 140 2.28 -0.31 -27.96
N GLY A 141 3.10 -1.13 -27.29
CA GLY A 141 2.69 -2.48 -26.89
C GLY A 141 3.63 -3.19 -25.94
N VAL A 142 3.08 -4.14 -25.20
CA VAL A 142 3.83 -5.00 -24.27
C VAL A 142 3.36 -6.44 -24.42
N THR A 143 4.29 -7.32 -24.78
CA THR A 143 4.07 -8.77 -24.89
C THR A 143 4.86 -9.51 -23.81
N ALA A 144 4.74 -10.84 -23.75
CA ALA A 144 5.52 -11.65 -22.82
C ALA A 144 7.03 -11.66 -23.13
N SER A 145 7.43 -11.32 -24.37
CA SER A 145 8.83 -11.38 -24.82
C SER A 145 9.47 -10.02 -25.10
N GLU A 146 8.68 -9.03 -25.53
CA GLU A 146 9.19 -7.72 -25.95
C GLU A 146 8.22 -6.58 -25.66
N ILE A 147 8.76 -5.36 -25.62
CA ILE A 147 8.02 -4.10 -25.67
C ILE A 147 8.27 -3.39 -26.99
N GLU A 148 7.28 -2.65 -27.47
CA GLU A 148 7.38 -1.77 -28.64
C GLU A 148 7.35 -0.32 -28.18
N LEU A 149 8.45 0.41 -28.38
CA LEU A 149 8.63 1.78 -27.91
C LEU A 149 8.99 2.70 -29.08
N GLU A 150 8.18 3.73 -29.33
CA GLU A 150 8.50 4.78 -30.29
C GLU A 150 9.40 5.83 -29.64
N LEU A 151 10.63 5.99 -30.16
CA LEU A 151 11.63 6.89 -29.58
C LEU A 151 11.70 8.23 -30.33
N GLY A 152 11.58 9.32 -29.57
CA GLY A 152 11.72 10.69 -30.10
C GLY A 152 10.63 11.06 -31.12
N GLN A 153 10.94 12.02 -31.99
CA GLN A 153 10.01 12.47 -33.05
C GLN A 153 10.13 11.65 -34.34
N SER A 154 11.07 10.70 -34.42
CA SER A 154 11.42 10.06 -35.70
C SER A 154 10.48 8.92 -36.10
N GLN A 155 9.39 8.68 -35.35
CA GLN A 155 8.45 7.56 -35.55
C GLN A 155 9.14 6.19 -35.64
N THR A 156 10.36 6.07 -35.10
CA THR A 156 11.11 4.83 -35.12
C THR A 156 10.63 3.95 -33.98
N VAL A 157 9.94 2.86 -34.33
CA VAL A 157 9.55 1.84 -33.36
C VAL A 157 10.74 0.95 -33.04
N THR A 158 11.18 0.99 -31.79
CA THR A 158 12.24 0.15 -31.24
C THR A 158 11.62 -1.00 -30.47
N ARG A 159 12.03 -2.23 -30.79
CA ARG A 159 11.64 -3.43 -30.04
C ARG A 159 12.71 -3.79 -29.03
N LEU A 160 12.32 -3.93 -27.77
CA LEU A 160 13.24 -4.24 -26.67
C LEU A 160 12.78 -5.53 -25.99
N PRO A 161 13.69 -6.50 -25.75
CA PRO A 161 13.34 -7.69 -24.99
C PRO A 161 12.85 -7.32 -23.59
N LEU A 162 11.71 -7.88 -23.17
CA LEU A 162 11.10 -7.61 -21.87
C LEU A 162 12.04 -7.96 -20.71
N GLU A 163 12.92 -8.95 -20.90
CA GLU A 163 13.92 -9.35 -19.90
C GLU A 163 14.96 -8.26 -19.58
N GLN A 164 15.14 -7.29 -20.47
CA GLN A 164 16.00 -6.13 -20.27
C GLN A 164 15.25 -4.98 -19.59
N VAL A 165 13.94 -5.10 -19.39
CA VAL A 165 13.10 -4.06 -18.77
C VAL A 165 12.91 -4.37 -17.29
N THR A 166 13.14 -3.36 -16.45
CA THR A 166 12.92 -3.43 -15.00
C THR A 166 11.57 -2.83 -14.63
N ALA A 167 11.20 -1.72 -15.25
CA ALA A 167 9.91 -1.09 -15.04
C ALA A 167 9.50 -0.20 -16.22
N ILE A 168 8.19 0.01 -16.34
CA ILE A 168 7.56 0.85 -17.34
C ILE A 168 6.63 1.81 -16.60
N ARG A 169 6.81 3.11 -16.76
CA ARG A 169 5.90 4.15 -16.25
C ARG A 169 5.25 4.84 -17.44
N LEU A 170 3.93 4.83 -17.50
CA LEU A 170 3.19 5.54 -18.53
C LEU A 170 2.88 6.97 -18.08
N ALA A 171 2.77 7.89 -19.02
CA ALA A 171 2.36 9.28 -18.80
C ALA A 171 0.88 9.42 -18.40
N ASN A 172 0.16 8.30 -18.28
CA ASN A 172 -1.23 8.29 -17.86
C ASN A 172 -1.38 8.86 -16.44
N PRO A 173 -2.17 9.92 -16.26
CA PRO A 173 -2.36 10.54 -14.95
C PRO A 173 -3.08 9.59 -14.01
N LEU A 174 -2.80 9.70 -12.72
CA LEU A 174 -3.62 9.05 -11.70
C LEU A 174 -5.00 9.73 -11.68
N VAL A 175 -6.04 8.93 -11.90
CA VAL A 175 -7.44 9.37 -11.93
C VAL A 175 -8.09 8.93 -10.62
N LEU A 176 -8.47 9.90 -9.79
CA LEU A 176 -9.28 9.58 -8.62
C LEU A 176 -10.69 9.16 -9.07
N PRO A 177 -11.26 8.09 -8.50
CA PRO A 177 -12.63 7.70 -8.79
C PRO A 177 -13.61 8.85 -8.52
N ALA A 178 -14.58 9.05 -9.42
CA ALA A 178 -15.57 10.13 -9.30
C ALA A 178 -16.45 10.02 -8.04
N LYS A 179 -16.54 8.83 -7.46
CA LYS A 179 -17.20 8.54 -6.17
C LYS A 179 -16.29 7.67 -5.31
N PRO A 180 -16.37 7.76 -3.98
CA PRO A 180 -15.67 6.83 -3.09
C PRO A 180 -16.01 5.37 -3.43
N ARG A 181 -14.98 4.53 -3.56
CA ARG A 181 -15.09 3.08 -3.82
C ARG A 181 -14.46 2.30 -2.68
N HIS A 182 -14.97 1.10 -2.45
CA HIS A 182 -14.34 0.17 -1.52
C HIS A 182 -12.98 -0.22 -2.04
N ARG A 183 -12.04 -0.47 -1.14
CA ARG A 183 -10.74 -1.00 -1.50
C ARG A 183 -10.50 -2.32 -0.81
N LEU A 184 -10.24 -3.36 -1.58
CA LEU A 184 -9.93 -4.69 -1.05
C LEU A 184 -8.47 -5.01 -1.27
N TYR A 185 -7.82 -5.41 -0.19
CA TYR A 185 -6.44 -5.87 -0.19
C TYR A 185 -6.43 -7.38 -0.07
N LEU A 186 -5.86 -8.04 -1.07
CA LEU A 186 -5.70 -9.48 -1.08
C LEU A 186 -4.39 -9.90 -0.42
N VAL A 187 -4.32 -11.15 0.04
CA VAL A 187 -3.15 -11.70 0.73
C VAL A 187 -1.88 -11.66 -0.11
N ASN A 188 -2.01 -11.69 -1.44
CA ASN A 188 -0.89 -11.63 -2.38
C ASN A 188 -0.44 -10.19 -2.71
N GLY A 189 -0.99 -9.16 -2.06
CA GLY A 189 -0.66 -7.75 -2.35
C GLY A 189 -1.49 -7.10 -3.47
N THR A 190 -2.43 -7.81 -4.08
CA THR A 190 -3.38 -7.21 -5.03
C THR A 190 -4.32 -6.25 -4.30
N VAL A 191 -4.60 -5.10 -4.91
CA VAL A 191 -5.52 -4.07 -4.44
C VAL A 191 -6.60 -3.85 -5.48
N LEU A 192 -7.84 -4.14 -5.13
CA LEU A 192 -9.01 -3.95 -5.99
C LEU A 192 -9.84 -2.77 -5.51
N LEU A 193 -10.48 -2.08 -6.46
CA LEU A 193 -11.52 -1.11 -6.18
C LEU A 193 -12.87 -1.69 -6.59
N CYS A 194 -13.90 -1.55 -5.76
CA CYS A 194 -15.24 -1.99 -6.12
C CYS A 194 -16.32 -1.03 -5.61
N ASP A 195 -17.47 -1.06 -6.27
CA ASP A 195 -18.62 -0.21 -5.92
C ASP A 195 -19.37 -0.74 -4.72
N ASP A 196 -19.42 -2.06 -4.59
CA ASP A 196 -20.00 -2.71 -3.44
C ASP A 196 -19.28 -4.01 -3.08
N VAL A 197 -19.42 -4.39 -1.82
CA VAL A 197 -18.79 -5.57 -1.23
C VAL A 197 -19.81 -6.29 -0.34
N LEU A 198 -20.13 -7.53 -0.71
CA LEU A 198 -21.04 -8.38 0.03
C LEU A 198 -20.28 -9.55 0.63
N LEU A 199 -20.41 -9.74 1.93
CA LEU A 199 -19.75 -10.84 2.64
C LEU A 199 -20.72 -12.01 2.81
N GLY A 200 -20.31 -13.17 2.31
CA GLY A 200 -20.91 -14.47 2.63
C GLY A 200 -19.96 -15.31 3.49
N ARG A 201 -20.46 -16.46 3.97
CA ARG A 201 -19.74 -17.31 4.94
C ARG A 201 -18.33 -17.71 4.53
N GLU A 202 -18.10 -18.01 3.25
CA GLU A 202 -16.80 -18.51 2.75
C GLU A 202 -16.22 -17.63 1.63
N SER A 203 -16.90 -16.54 1.30
CA SER A 203 -16.56 -15.76 0.11
C SER A 203 -17.01 -14.32 0.22
N VAL A 204 -16.24 -13.44 -0.39
CA VAL A 204 -16.61 -12.04 -0.64
C VAL A 204 -17.01 -11.88 -2.09
N THR A 205 -18.15 -11.24 -2.33
CA THR A 205 -18.64 -10.90 -3.66
C THR A 205 -18.41 -9.42 -3.91
N LEU A 206 -17.74 -9.12 -5.01
CA LEU A 206 -17.40 -7.76 -5.46
C LEU A 206 -18.28 -7.40 -6.64
N MET A 207 -18.87 -6.22 -6.57
CA MET A 207 -19.57 -5.61 -7.70
C MET A 207 -18.69 -4.49 -8.25
N ASP A 208 -18.14 -4.68 -9.44
CA ASP A 208 -17.26 -3.72 -10.10
C ASP A 208 -17.89 -3.20 -11.39
N THR A 209 -18.06 -1.88 -11.47
CA THR A 209 -18.56 -1.20 -12.67
C THR A 209 -17.59 -1.20 -13.83
N ASP A 210 -16.28 -1.22 -13.61
CA ASP A 210 -15.27 -1.10 -14.67
C ASP A 210 -15.14 -2.38 -15.48
N TRP A 211 -15.21 -3.53 -14.80
CA TRP A 211 -15.13 -4.85 -15.46
C TRP A 211 -16.51 -5.44 -15.75
N LYS A 212 -17.59 -4.79 -15.31
CA LYS A 212 -18.99 -5.28 -15.37
C LYS A 212 -19.12 -6.74 -14.93
N LYS A 213 -18.27 -7.17 -13.98
CA LYS A 213 -18.12 -8.56 -13.58
C LYS A 213 -18.37 -8.68 -12.09
N ILE A 214 -19.31 -9.55 -11.73
CA ILE A 214 -19.43 -10.04 -10.37
C ILE A 214 -18.25 -10.97 -10.12
N THR A 215 -17.37 -10.59 -9.20
CA THR A 215 -16.19 -11.40 -8.85
C THR A 215 -16.40 -11.96 -7.46
N ARG A 216 -16.37 -13.29 -7.34
CA ARG A 216 -16.47 -14.00 -6.07
C ARG A 216 -15.10 -14.51 -5.66
N LEU A 217 -14.60 -14.00 -4.54
CA LEU A 217 -13.30 -14.37 -4.00
C LEU A 217 -13.49 -15.21 -2.73
N PRO A 218 -12.67 -16.27 -2.51
CA PRO A 218 -12.65 -16.97 -1.23
C PRO A 218 -12.24 -16.01 -0.10
N MET A 219 -12.86 -16.14 1.07
CA MET A 219 -12.57 -15.29 2.23
C MET A 219 -11.08 -15.28 2.60
N ARG A 220 -10.44 -16.45 2.52
CA ARG A 220 -9.01 -16.66 2.79
C ARG A 220 -8.05 -15.83 1.94
N GLU A 221 -8.51 -15.31 0.81
CA GLU A 221 -7.71 -14.46 -0.08
C GLU A 221 -7.79 -12.98 0.32
N ILE A 222 -8.70 -12.60 1.22
CA ILE A 222 -8.91 -11.22 1.65
C ILE A 222 -8.11 -10.96 2.94
N ALA A 223 -7.21 -9.98 2.90
CA ALA A 223 -6.48 -9.56 4.10
C ALA A 223 -7.17 -8.38 4.80
N ARG A 224 -7.69 -7.44 4.00
CA ARG A 224 -8.26 -6.17 4.48
C ARG A 224 -9.29 -5.60 3.51
N ILE A 225 -10.30 -4.93 4.05
CA ILE A 225 -11.32 -4.20 3.30
C ILE A 225 -11.41 -2.79 3.88
N ASP A 226 -11.14 -1.77 3.06
CA ASP A 226 -11.45 -0.37 3.38
C ASP A 226 -12.83 -0.06 2.81
N LEU A 227 -13.73 0.36 3.68
CA LEU A 227 -15.10 0.66 3.31
C LEU A 227 -15.20 2.11 2.83
N ALA A 228 -15.81 2.29 1.66
CA ALA A 228 -16.07 3.62 1.13
C ALA A 228 -17.00 4.41 2.05
N SER A 229 -16.59 5.61 2.41
CA SER A 229 -17.43 6.61 3.09
C SER A 229 -17.48 7.89 2.26
N LYS A 230 -18.62 8.60 2.33
CA LYS A 230 -18.83 9.87 1.60
C LYS A 230 -18.14 11.06 2.25
N HIS A 231 -17.88 10.98 3.56
CA HIS A 231 -17.40 12.09 4.37
C HIS A 231 -16.05 11.79 5.01
N GLN A 232 -15.56 10.56 4.84
CA GLN A 232 -14.35 10.08 5.49
C GLN A 232 -13.53 9.26 4.52
N GLN A 233 -12.22 9.43 4.58
CA GLN A 233 -11.28 8.67 3.78
C GLN A 233 -10.08 8.29 4.63
N ILE A 234 -9.71 7.01 4.58
CA ILE A 234 -8.43 6.55 5.08
C ILE A 234 -7.41 6.64 3.94
N ILE A 235 -6.29 7.30 4.21
CA ILE A 235 -5.13 7.27 3.33
C ILE A 235 -3.90 6.81 4.09
N SER A 236 -2.93 6.21 3.39
CA SER A 236 -1.64 5.89 4.01
C SER A 236 -0.78 7.14 4.17
N LEU A 237 -0.13 7.27 5.32
CA LEU A 237 0.89 8.29 5.56
C LEU A 237 2.08 8.10 4.62
N GLY A 238 2.41 6.85 4.25
CA GLY A 238 3.53 6.56 3.35
C GLY A 238 3.35 7.09 1.92
N ARG A 239 2.14 7.47 1.54
CA ARG A 239 1.86 8.16 0.26
C ARG A 239 2.05 9.67 0.33
N GLN A 240 2.25 10.24 1.52
CA GLN A 240 2.36 11.68 1.67
C GLN A 240 3.77 12.14 1.33
N PRO A 241 3.92 13.33 0.71
CA PRO A 241 5.23 13.95 0.53
C PRO A 241 5.94 14.07 1.87
N TYR A 242 7.22 13.68 1.90
CA TYR A 242 8.01 13.71 3.12
C TYR A 242 9.40 14.29 2.88
N THR A 243 10.05 14.71 3.95
CA THR A 243 11.44 15.18 3.97
C THR A 243 12.17 14.49 5.11
N LEU A 244 13.38 14.00 4.85
CA LEU A 244 14.32 13.55 5.87
C LEU A 244 15.04 14.77 6.43
N LEU A 245 14.67 15.21 7.63
CA LEU A 245 15.27 16.41 8.25
C LEU A 245 16.65 16.15 8.84
N GLY A 246 16.94 14.90 9.22
CA GLY A 246 18.24 14.52 9.76
C GLY A 246 18.27 13.11 10.35
N GLY A 247 19.48 12.67 10.67
CA GLY A 247 19.74 11.32 11.17
C GLY A 247 19.93 10.31 10.04
N ALA A 248 19.35 9.11 10.19
CA ALA A 248 19.53 7.96 9.31
C ALA A 248 20.97 7.44 9.22
N GLN A 249 21.80 7.71 10.24
CA GLN A 249 23.14 7.13 10.36
C GLN A 249 23.35 6.60 11.77
N ALA A 250 23.86 5.37 11.88
CA ALA A 250 24.24 4.77 13.15
C ALA A 250 25.64 4.17 13.02
N PHE A 251 26.54 4.52 13.94
CA PHE A 251 27.94 4.08 13.94
C PHE A 251 28.68 4.36 12.61
N GLY A 252 28.37 5.48 11.96
CA GLY A 252 28.97 5.85 10.67
C GLY A 252 28.40 5.09 9.46
N VAL A 253 27.39 4.24 9.65
CA VAL A 253 26.70 3.50 8.58
C VAL A 253 25.34 4.10 8.31
N ASP A 254 25.01 4.29 7.04
CA ASP A 254 23.73 4.84 6.61
C ASP A 254 22.61 3.78 6.71
N PHE A 255 21.51 4.19 7.33
CA PHE A 255 20.27 3.43 7.49
C PHE A 255 19.10 4.29 7.02
N PRO A 256 18.98 4.53 5.69
CA PRO A 256 17.89 5.34 5.17
C PRO A 256 16.53 4.72 5.54
N PRO A 257 15.53 5.55 5.84
CA PRO A 257 14.19 5.06 6.13
C PRO A 257 13.59 4.40 4.87
N SER A 258 12.80 3.35 5.09
CA SER A 258 11.96 2.76 4.04
C SER A 258 10.53 3.19 4.28
N ILE A 259 9.87 3.74 3.27
CA ILE A 259 8.51 4.28 3.36
C ILE A 259 7.68 3.63 2.26
N SER A 260 6.59 2.98 2.66
CA SER A 260 5.59 2.40 1.76
C SER A 260 4.19 2.63 2.31
N ASP A 261 3.18 2.25 1.53
CA ASP A 261 1.78 2.31 1.95
C ASP A 261 1.50 1.52 3.23
N GLN A 262 2.24 0.43 3.42
CA GLN A 262 2.00 -0.55 4.48
C GLN A 262 2.88 -0.33 5.70
N ALA A 263 4.08 0.23 5.52
CA ALA A 263 5.01 0.40 6.63
C ALA A 263 5.98 1.55 6.42
N ILE A 264 6.39 2.15 7.53
CA ILE A 264 7.54 3.06 7.60
C ILE A 264 8.56 2.42 8.54
N THR A 265 9.78 2.16 8.07
CA THR A 265 10.87 1.66 8.92
C THR A 265 11.98 2.70 9.05
N MET A 266 12.49 2.88 10.26
CA MET A 266 13.51 3.87 10.58
C MET A 266 14.52 3.30 11.60
N GLN A 267 15.73 3.85 11.64
CA GLN A 267 16.78 3.54 12.62
C GLN A 267 17.15 4.81 13.39
N ALA A 268 17.25 4.74 14.72
CA ALA A 268 17.62 5.92 15.50
C ALA A 268 19.09 6.30 15.29
N PRO A 269 19.45 7.62 15.32
CA PRO A 269 18.55 8.76 15.26
C PRO A 269 17.98 8.97 13.84
N THR A 270 16.70 9.30 13.71
CA THR A 270 16.07 9.68 12.42
C THR A 270 14.93 10.65 12.67
N THR A 271 14.78 11.66 11.82
CA THR A 271 13.64 12.58 11.83
C THR A 271 13.02 12.69 10.44
N LEU A 272 11.78 12.25 10.31
CA LEU A 272 10.95 12.40 9.11
C LEU A 272 9.87 13.46 9.34
N GLN A 273 9.62 14.27 8.32
CA GLN A 273 8.50 15.21 8.31
C GLN A 273 7.61 14.94 7.11
N PHE A 274 6.33 14.68 7.36
CA PHE A 274 5.31 14.47 6.34
C PHE A 274 4.46 15.71 6.16
N THR A 275 4.11 16.02 4.92
CA THR A 275 3.06 17.01 4.60
C THR A 275 1.70 16.35 4.81
N LEU A 276 0.84 16.99 5.59
CA LEU A 276 -0.52 16.51 5.82
C LEU A 276 -1.47 17.09 4.76
N PRO A 277 -2.39 16.27 4.23
CA PRO A 277 -3.43 16.76 3.33
C PRO A 277 -4.47 17.59 4.09
N LYS A 278 -5.24 18.38 3.36
CA LYS A 278 -6.39 19.11 3.91
C LYS A 278 -7.42 18.12 4.48
N GLY A 279 -8.14 18.54 5.51
CA GLY A 279 -9.19 17.73 6.14
C GLY A 279 -8.69 16.61 7.04
N VAL A 280 -7.37 16.47 7.25
CA VAL A 280 -6.87 15.47 8.21
C VAL A 280 -7.41 15.74 9.62
N THR A 281 -7.94 14.71 10.26
CA THR A 281 -8.52 14.77 11.61
C THR A 281 -7.88 13.79 12.58
N ARG A 282 -7.26 12.70 12.10
CA ARG A 282 -6.57 11.72 12.95
C ARG A 282 -5.36 11.10 12.25
N PHE A 283 -4.39 10.69 13.05
CA PHE A 283 -3.29 9.79 12.67
C PHE A 283 -3.31 8.55 13.55
N ALA A 284 -3.20 7.36 12.95
CA ALA A 284 -3.06 6.11 13.68
C ALA A 284 -1.99 5.21 13.05
N ALA A 285 -1.31 4.43 13.89
CA ALA A 285 -0.34 3.43 13.48
C ALA A 285 -0.09 2.43 14.62
N ASP A 286 0.33 1.22 14.28
CA ASP A 286 0.96 0.32 15.24
C ASP A 286 2.48 0.53 15.17
N ALA A 287 3.09 0.95 16.27
CA ALA A 287 4.52 1.21 16.35
C ALA A 287 5.21 0.05 17.07
N LEU A 288 6.16 -0.61 16.41
CA LEU A 288 6.84 -1.80 16.92
C LEU A 288 8.35 -1.69 16.74
N ILE A 289 9.11 -2.31 17.65
CA ILE A 289 10.53 -2.55 17.41
C ILE A 289 10.67 -3.52 16.23
N ASN A 290 11.42 -3.14 15.20
CA ASN A 290 11.62 -3.94 14.01
C ASN A 290 12.75 -4.97 14.20
N TRP A 291 12.54 -5.92 15.10
CA TRP A 291 13.42 -7.09 15.20
C TRP A 291 13.13 -8.08 14.07
N THR A 292 14.20 -8.64 13.52
CA THR A 292 14.20 -9.70 12.52
C THR A 292 14.56 -11.04 13.15
N GLN A 293 14.32 -12.12 12.42
CA GLN A 293 14.74 -13.47 12.80
C GLN A 293 16.27 -13.61 12.89
N HIS A 294 17.04 -12.74 12.23
CA HIS A 294 18.50 -12.78 12.23
C HIS A 294 19.12 -12.05 13.42
N ASP A 295 18.34 -11.30 14.19
CA ASP A 295 18.86 -10.58 15.34
C ASP A 295 19.05 -11.52 16.54
N PRO A 296 20.26 -11.60 17.12
CA PRO A 296 20.51 -12.44 18.28
C PRO A 296 19.57 -12.06 19.43
N PRO A 297 18.87 -13.00 20.09
CA PRO A 297 17.97 -12.69 21.21
C PRO A 297 18.65 -11.88 22.32
N ARG A 298 19.94 -12.14 22.57
CA ARG A 298 20.76 -11.39 23.54
C ARG A 298 20.99 -9.92 23.18
N ALA A 299 20.85 -9.54 21.92
CA ALA A 299 21.04 -8.17 21.44
C ALA A 299 19.78 -7.32 21.67
N ARG A 300 18.60 -7.94 21.68
CA ARG A 300 17.29 -7.26 21.85
C ARG A 300 17.16 -6.52 23.19
N LYS A 301 17.88 -6.96 24.22
CA LYS A 301 17.92 -6.29 25.55
C LYS A 301 18.60 -4.91 25.52
N TRP A 302 19.34 -4.60 24.45
CA TRP A 302 20.03 -3.33 24.29
C TRP A 302 19.18 -2.29 23.57
N THR A 303 18.06 -2.68 22.95
CA THR A 303 17.14 -1.72 22.33
C THR A 303 16.59 -0.79 23.41
N ASP A 304 16.78 0.51 23.22
CA ASP A 304 16.28 1.56 24.08
C ASP A 304 16.23 2.87 23.29
N PHE A 305 15.04 3.31 22.91
CA PHE A 305 14.87 4.57 22.17
C PHE A 305 13.52 5.23 22.48
N THR A 306 13.40 6.51 22.14
CA THR A 306 12.14 7.25 22.27
C THR A 306 11.64 7.71 20.91
N LEU A 307 10.36 7.52 20.65
CA LEU A 307 9.62 8.06 19.53
C LEU A 307 8.89 9.34 19.96
N TYR A 308 9.18 10.45 19.29
CA TYR A 308 8.46 11.71 19.43
C TYR A 308 7.61 11.97 18.20
N LEU A 309 6.35 12.33 18.43
CA LEU A 309 5.43 12.77 17.40
C LEU A 309 5.10 14.24 17.62
N ARG A 310 5.22 15.05 16.56
CA ARG A 310 4.86 16.48 16.59
C ARG A 310 3.92 16.83 15.45
N VAL A 311 2.94 17.67 15.72
CA VAL A 311 2.04 18.24 14.71
C VAL A 311 2.27 19.75 14.68
N ASP A 312 2.70 20.27 13.54
CA ASP A 312 3.14 21.67 13.38
C ASP A 312 4.07 22.11 14.54
N ASP A 313 5.15 21.34 14.74
CA ASP A 313 6.18 21.50 15.78
C ASP A 313 5.72 21.36 17.24
N LYS A 314 4.43 21.15 17.51
CA LYS A 314 3.92 20.91 18.86
C LYS A 314 4.02 19.43 19.23
N PRO A 315 4.63 19.06 20.37
CA PRO A 315 4.68 17.67 20.80
C PRO A 315 3.27 17.16 21.12
N VAL A 316 2.90 16.03 20.51
CA VAL A 316 1.59 15.38 20.71
C VAL A 316 1.71 13.98 21.33
N ALA A 317 2.87 13.33 21.21
CA ALA A 317 3.15 12.07 21.90
C ALA A 317 4.65 11.84 22.07
N GLU A 318 4.99 11.12 23.14
CA GLU A 318 6.32 10.63 23.45
C GLU A 318 6.20 9.19 23.94
N LEU A 319 6.86 8.25 23.26
CA LEU A 319 6.73 6.81 23.50
C LEU A 319 8.11 6.17 23.64
N SER A 320 8.39 5.57 24.79
CA SER A 320 9.64 4.85 25.04
C SER A 320 9.55 3.38 24.61
N PHE A 321 10.53 2.91 23.86
CA PHE A 321 10.65 1.54 23.35
C PHE A 321 11.84 0.85 23.97
N ASN A 322 11.63 -0.36 24.46
CA ASN A 322 12.68 -1.25 24.93
C ASN A 322 12.18 -2.70 24.89
N ALA A 323 13.00 -3.65 25.34
CA ALA A 323 12.64 -5.06 25.33
C ALA A 323 11.35 -5.42 26.11
N LYS A 324 10.97 -4.63 27.12
CA LYS A 324 9.75 -4.83 27.93
C LYS A 324 8.53 -4.13 27.32
N SER A 325 8.74 -3.09 26.53
CA SER A 325 7.70 -2.32 25.84
C SER A 325 8.03 -2.26 24.34
N PRO A 326 7.95 -3.39 23.62
CA PRO A 326 8.39 -3.46 22.24
C PRO A 326 7.37 -2.92 21.24
N GLN A 327 6.16 -2.60 21.69
CA GLN A 327 5.07 -2.16 20.85
C GLN A 327 4.23 -1.11 21.57
N HIS A 328 3.80 -0.12 20.81
CA HIS A 328 2.83 0.90 21.21
C HIS A 328 1.80 1.07 20.11
N ARG A 329 0.59 1.45 20.49
CA ARG A 329 -0.44 1.81 19.53
C ARG A 329 -0.69 3.31 19.56
N ILE A 330 -0.65 3.92 18.39
CA ILE A 330 -0.82 5.37 18.20
C ILE A 330 -2.22 5.61 17.64
N ASN A 331 -2.96 6.50 18.28
CA ASN A 331 -4.20 7.05 17.74
C ASN A 331 -4.35 8.50 18.24
N LEU A 332 -3.94 9.46 17.43
CA LEU A 332 -3.82 10.86 17.80
C LEU A 332 -4.86 11.70 17.03
N PRO A 333 -5.62 12.56 17.73
CA PRO A 333 -6.38 13.60 17.07
C PRO A 333 -5.41 14.61 16.43
N ILE A 334 -5.75 15.07 15.23
CA ILE A 334 -5.03 16.10 14.50
C ILE A 334 -5.93 17.34 14.44
N THR A 335 -5.39 18.47 14.86
CA THR A 335 -6.13 19.74 14.82
C THR A 335 -6.46 20.10 13.37
N PRO A 336 -7.70 20.47 13.04
CA PRO A 336 -8.06 20.90 11.69
C PRO A 336 -7.13 22.02 11.18
N GLY A 337 -6.69 21.89 9.92
CA GLY A 337 -5.77 22.85 9.29
C GLY A 337 -4.29 22.61 9.58
N SER A 338 -3.94 21.58 10.37
CA SER A 338 -2.55 21.17 10.56
C SER A 338 -1.90 20.80 9.23
N LYS A 339 -0.63 21.14 9.05
CA LYS A 339 0.07 20.99 7.77
C LYS A 339 1.15 19.92 7.79
N GLN A 340 1.69 19.60 8.96
CA GLN A 340 2.87 18.75 9.05
C GLN A 340 2.78 17.79 10.24
N LEU A 341 3.25 16.56 10.02
CA LEU A 341 3.48 15.56 11.05
C LEU A 341 4.96 15.19 11.04
N SER A 342 5.66 15.47 12.14
CA SER A 342 7.05 15.05 12.34
C SER A 342 7.10 13.80 13.20
N ILE A 343 7.92 12.83 12.76
CA ILE A 343 8.19 11.56 13.43
C ILE A 343 9.70 11.51 13.69
N GLN A 344 10.09 11.60 14.96
CA GLN A 344 11.49 11.59 15.37
C GLN A 344 11.76 10.38 16.28
N ILE A 345 12.81 9.64 15.99
CA ILE A 345 13.34 8.62 16.90
C ILE A 345 14.72 9.05 17.40
N THR A 346 14.91 8.99 18.72
CA THR A 346 16.18 9.33 19.37
C THR A 346 16.72 8.12 20.13
N PRO A 347 18.03 7.82 20.04
CA PRO A 347 18.64 6.79 20.85
C PRO A 347 18.48 7.06 22.35
N GLY A 348 18.33 6.00 23.13
CA GLY A 348 18.29 6.02 24.59
C GLY A 348 19.67 5.77 25.21
N LEU A 349 19.69 5.06 26.35
CA LEU A 349 20.89 4.89 27.19
C LEU A 349 22.01 4.12 26.50
N ASN A 350 21.67 3.21 25.59
CA ASN A 350 22.63 2.30 24.96
C ASN A 350 23.19 2.83 23.62
N GLY A 351 22.83 4.06 23.23
CA GLY A 351 23.06 4.53 21.86
C GLY A 351 22.20 3.74 20.84
N PRO A 352 22.44 3.88 19.52
CA PRO A 352 21.55 3.39 18.46
C PRO A 352 21.62 1.86 18.23
N VAL A 353 21.75 1.06 19.30
CA VAL A 353 21.90 -0.40 19.23
C VAL A 353 20.53 -1.06 19.14
N MET A 354 20.21 -1.63 17.97
CA MET A 354 18.91 -2.28 17.71
C MET A 354 17.70 -1.35 17.81
N ASP A 355 17.91 -0.04 17.74
CA ASP A 355 16.88 1.01 17.79
C ASP A 355 16.19 1.19 16.42
N ARG A 356 15.56 0.11 15.95
CA ARG A 356 14.81 0.08 14.70
C ARG A 356 13.33 0.16 15.02
N LEU A 357 12.66 1.15 14.45
CA LEU A 357 11.22 1.32 14.54
C LEU A 357 10.56 0.87 13.23
N ARG A 358 9.43 0.18 13.34
CA ARG A 358 8.47 -0.04 12.25
C ARG A 358 7.13 0.54 12.67
N LEU A 359 6.62 1.49 11.89
CA LEU A 359 5.22 1.89 11.92
C LEU A 359 4.48 1.03 10.92
N SER A 360 3.63 0.13 11.40
CA SER A 360 2.77 -0.71 10.56
C SER A 360 1.43 -0.01 10.32
N GLU A 361 1.02 -0.03 9.05
CA GLU A 361 -0.19 0.60 8.52
C GLU A 361 -0.40 2.03 9.04
N PRO A 362 0.58 2.93 8.87
CA PRO A 362 0.42 4.32 9.30
C PRO A 362 -0.62 4.99 8.41
N VAL A 363 -1.75 5.38 9.00
CA VAL A 363 -2.91 5.92 8.29
C VAL A 363 -3.32 7.28 8.81
N LEU A 364 -3.86 8.10 7.91
CA LEU A 364 -4.52 9.35 8.18
C LEU A 364 -6.01 9.21 7.89
N LEU A 365 -6.83 9.71 8.81
CA LEU A 365 -8.25 9.93 8.55
C LEU A 365 -8.44 11.35 8.04
N ILE A 366 -9.01 11.48 6.86
CA ILE A 366 -9.50 12.73 6.31
C ILE A 366 -11.00 12.77 6.51
N SER A 367 -11.51 13.90 6.99
CA SER A 367 -12.93 14.21 7.05
C SER A 367 -13.19 15.52 6.33
N ASP A 368 -14.29 15.59 5.58
CA ASP A 368 -14.75 16.81 4.90
C ASP A 368 -15.45 17.80 5.84
#